data_AF-A0A0B5HXC8-F1
#
_entry.id   AF-A0A0B5HXC8-F1
#
_cell.length_a   1.000
_cell.length_b   1.000
_cell.length_c   1.000
_cell.angle_alpha   90.00
_cell.angle_beta   90.00
_cell.angle_gamma   90.00
#
_symmetry.space_group_name_H-M   'P 1'
#
loop_
_entity.id
_entity.type
_entity.pdbx_description
1 polymer ?
#
loop_
_entity_poly.entity_id
_entity_poly.type
_entity_poly.pdbx_seq_one_letter_code
_entity_poly.pdbx_strand_id
1 'polypeptide(L)'
;MKRFLLIIAVLVLVIIVATGFFSRLQADPIAEFKAVEEKFGLSGEKIVPASAGELSDYKKELLELRARFRGQKDLDLLVSMKLDLVEMEQSLLEVQQEFSRVDRLNPDCSSEGRIAKIRDLIENAKAKAGLALNKRTLFLSDYGQQANQLESINWQGFEDTVNGVMLGAESIQTIINSYC
;
A
#
# COMPACT_ATOMS: atom_id res chain seq x y z
N MET A 1 34.68 -45.43 18.17
CA MET A 1 33.88 -44.29 18.72
C MET A 1 34.03 -43.00 17.92
N LYS A 2 35.25 -42.47 17.65
CA LYS A 2 35.45 -41.20 16.91
C LYS A 2 34.80 -41.12 15.52
N ARG A 3 34.80 -42.21 14.73
CA ARG A 3 34.18 -42.23 13.39
C ARG A 3 32.65 -42.20 13.41
N PHE A 4 32.03 -42.76 14.46
CA PHE A 4 30.58 -42.82 14.60
C PHE A 4 30.00 -41.46 14.96
N LEU A 5 30.69 -40.71 15.83
CA LEU A 5 30.34 -39.32 16.17
C LEU A 5 30.43 -38.38 14.96
N LEU A 6 31.41 -38.58 14.07
CA LEU A 6 31.57 -37.79 12.85
C LEU A 6 30.40 -37.99 11.87
N ILE A 7 29.94 -39.24 11.72
CA ILE A 7 28.80 -39.56 10.84
C ILE A 7 27.50 -38.94 11.38
N ILE A 8 27.29 -38.99 12.69
CA ILE A 8 26.11 -38.38 13.34
C ILE A 8 26.15 -36.86 13.19
N ALA A 9 27.31 -36.22 13.38
CA ALA A 9 27.45 -34.78 13.22
C ALA A 9 27.15 -34.33 11.78
N VAL A 10 27.61 -35.08 10.78
CA VAL A 10 27.31 -34.80 9.37
C VAL A 10 25.83 -35.00 9.06
N LEU A 11 25.20 -36.07 9.57
CA LEU A 11 23.76 -36.31 9.41
C LEU A 11 22.90 -35.19 10.02
N VAL A 12 23.24 -34.73 11.22
CA VAL A 12 22.56 -33.60 11.87
C VAL A 12 22.73 -32.32 11.04
N LEU A 13 23.92 -32.08 10.50
CA LEU A 13 24.18 -30.92 9.64
C LEU A 13 23.34 -30.97 8.35
N VAL A 14 23.26 -32.13 7.70
CA VAL A 14 22.43 -32.32 6.50
C VAL A 14 20.95 -32.14 6.80
N ILE A 15 20.45 -32.63 7.94
CA ILE A 15 19.06 -32.45 8.35
C ILE A 15 18.77 -30.96 8.60
N ILE A 16 19.65 -30.23 9.28
CA ILE A 16 19.49 -28.79 9.55
C ILE A 16 19.51 -27.97 8.25
N VAL A 17 20.41 -28.31 7.33
CA VAL A 17 20.49 -27.64 6.02
C VAL A 17 19.26 -27.98 5.16
N ALA A 18 18.81 -29.22 5.16
CA ALA A 18 17.60 -29.64 4.44
C ALA A 18 16.34 -28.97 5.01
N THR A 19 16.15 -29.00 6.34
CA THR A 19 14.99 -28.34 6.96
C THR A 19 15.03 -26.82 6.77
N GLY A 20 16.19 -26.19 6.93
CA GLY A 20 16.36 -24.74 6.68
C GLY A 20 16.09 -24.31 5.23
N PHE A 21 16.37 -25.18 4.25
CA PHE A 21 16.08 -24.90 2.83
C PHE A 21 14.61 -25.14 2.48
N PHE A 22 13.99 -26.20 3.01
CA PHE A 22 12.57 -26.52 2.77
C PHE A 22 11.61 -25.56 3.51
N SER A 23 12.00 -25.02 4.68
CA SER A 23 11.19 -24.01 5.38
C SER A 23 11.08 -22.68 4.63
N ARG A 24 12.03 -22.35 3.74
CA ARG A 24 11.93 -21.17 2.85
C ARG A 24 11.09 -21.40 1.59
N LEU A 25 10.80 -22.65 1.25
CA LEU A 25 10.05 -23.04 0.05
C LEU A 25 8.53 -23.00 0.23
N GLN A 26 8.03 -22.74 1.43
CA GLN A 26 6.60 -22.54 1.73
C GLN A 26 6.38 -21.21 2.46
N ALA A 27 7.00 -20.13 2.00
CA ALA A 27 6.63 -18.79 2.47
C ALA A 27 5.20 -18.51 2.02
N ASP A 28 4.28 -18.32 2.98
CA ASP A 28 2.90 -17.93 2.72
C ASP A 28 2.89 -16.46 2.25
N PRO A 29 2.47 -16.19 1.00
CA PRO A 29 2.45 -14.84 0.44
C PRO A 29 1.63 -13.85 1.28
N ILE A 30 0.53 -14.32 1.87
CA ILE A 30 -0.37 -13.51 2.69
C ILE A 30 0.26 -13.20 4.06
N ALA A 31 0.97 -14.16 4.65
CA ALA A 31 1.70 -13.94 5.89
C ALA A 31 2.84 -12.92 5.70
N GLU A 32 3.56 -12.99 4.58
CA GLU A 32 4.61 -12.02 4.23
C GLU A 32 4.04 -10.62 3.95
N PHE A 33 2.89 -10.54 3.28
CA PHE A 33 2.17 -9.28 3.13
C PHE A 33 1.80 -8.67 4.49
N LYS A 34 1.26 -9.49 5.40
CA LYS A 34 0.92 -9.04 6.76
C LYS A 34 2.16 -8.57 7.53
N ALA A 35 3.27 -9.28 7.42
CA ALA A 35 4.53 -8.87 8.05
C ALA A 35 5.03 -7.51 7.54
N VAL A 36 4.83 -7.22 6.25
CA VAL A 36 5.09 -5.88 5.69
C VAL A 36 4.13 -4.87 6.31
N GLU A 37 2.82 -5.13 6.39
CA GLU A 37 1.87 -4.20 7.01
C GLU A 37 2.21 -3.90 8.48
N GLU A 38 2.54 -4.92 9.27
CA GLU A 38 2.93 -4.80 10.68
C GLU A 38 4.20 -3.96 10.86
N LYS A 39 5.18 -4.09 9.96
CA LYS A 39 6.42 -3.30 9.98
C LYS A 39 6.16 -1.78 9.93
N PHE A 40 5.11 -1.35 9.22
CA PHE A 40 4.72 0.06 9.11
C PHE A 40 3.62 0.46 10.09
N GLY A 41 3.29 -0.44 11.04
CA GLY A 41 2.22 -0.26 12.02
C GLY A 41 0.86 -0.08 11.38
N LEU A 42 0.62 -0.69 10.22
CA LEU A 42 -0.67 -0.64 9.53
C LEU A 42 -1.64 -1.62 10.19
N SER A 43 -2.89 -1.20 10.29
CA SER A 43 -3.98 -1.94 10.92
C SER A 43 -5.30 -1.64 10.21
N GLY A 44 -6.42 -2.11 10.76
CA GLY A 44 -7.74 -1.70 10.29
C GLY A 44 -7.87 -0.18 10.15
N GLU A 45 -7.54 0.57 11.22
CA GLU A 45 -7.71 2.02 11.28
C GLU A 45 -6.65 2.81 10.50
N LYS A 46 -5.50 2.18 10.20
CA LYS A 46 -4.39 2.80 9.47
C LYS A 46 -4.05 1.98 8.23
N ILE A 47 -4.67 2.32 7.11
CA ILE A 47 -4.59 1.54 5.86
C ILE A 47 -3.31 1.79 5.03
N VAL A 48 -2.64 2.94 5.22
CA VAL A 48 -1.32 3.31 4.65
C VAL A 48 -0.53 4.21 5.61
N PRO A 49 0.81 4.33 5.46
CA PRO A 49 1.60 5.31 6.22
C PRO A 49 1.23 6.75 5.87
N ALA A 50 1.39 7.68 6.82
CA ALA A 50 1.00 9.08 6.65
C ALA A 50 2.17 10.01 6.28
N SER A 51 3.42 9.54 6.34
CA SER A 51 4.59 10.35 6.04
C SER A 51 5.18 10.01 4.67
N ALA A 52 5.71 11.02 3.96
CA ALA A 52 6.32 10.83 2.65
C ALA A 52 7.48 9.82 2.66
N GLY A 53 8.27 9.81 3.74
CA GLY A 53 9.37 8.86 3.92
C GLY A 53 8.86 7.42 4.06
N GLU A 54 7.92 7.19 4.99
CA GLU A 54 7.36 5.84 5.19
C GLU A 54 6.56 5.36 3.96
N LEU A 55 5.87 6.25 3.23
CA LEU A 55 5.19 5.90 1.99
C LEU A 55 6.15 5.39 0.92
N SER A 56 7.31 6.02 0.78
CA SER A 56 8.35 5.59 -0.16
C SER A 56 8.92 4.21 0.22
N ASP A 57 9.23 4.01 1.50
CA ASP A 57 9.75 2.74 2.00
C ASP A 57 8.71 1.62 1.89
N TYR A 58 7.45 1.92 2.21
CA TYR A 58 6.34 0.97 2.06
C TYR A 58 6.09 0.60 0.61
N LYS A 59 6.11 1.58 -0.32
CA LYS A 59 6.02 1.35 -1.77
C LYS A 59 7.11 0.37 -2.24
N LYS A 60 8.34 0.57 -1.77
CA LYS A 60 9.47 -0.29 -2.11
C LYS A 60 9.26 -1.73 -1.62
N GLU A 61 8.89 -1.91 -0.36
CA GLU A 61 8.62 -3.24 0.24
C GLU A 61 7.47 -3.96 -0.49
N LEU A 62 6.40 -3.25 -0.86
CA LEU A 62 5.30 -3.79 -1.65
C LEU A 62 5.77 -4.25 -3.04
N LEU A 63 6.60 -3.47 -3.73
CA LEU A 63 7.15 -3.84 -5.03
C LEU A 63 8.10 -5.04 -4.94
N GLU A 64 8.92 -5.10 -3.90
CA GLU A 64 9.79 -6.25 -3.61
C GLU A 64 8.98 -7.51 -3.30
N LEU A 65 7.91 -7.39 -2.52
CA LEU A 65 6.99 -8.48 -2.22
C LEU A 65 6.31 -9.00 -3.51
N ARG A 66 5.79 -8.10 -4.35
CA ARG A 66 5.22 -8.44 -5.66
C ARG A 66 6.21 -9.16 -6.57
N ALA A 67 7.47 -8.74 -6.54
CA ALA A 67 8.53 -9.38 -7.33
C ALA A 67 8.87 -10.78 -6.80
N ARG A 68 8.95 -10.96 -5.48
CA ARG A 68 9.23 -12.26 -4.84
C ARG A 68 8.16 -13.31 -5.15
N PHE A 69 6.90 -12.90 -5.18
CA PHE A 69 5.74 -13.79 -5.35
C PHE A 69 5.03 -13.61 -6.70
N ARG A 70 5.81 -13.31 -7.75
CA ARG A 70 5.26 -13.09 -9.10
C ARG A 70 4.39 -14.28 -9.55
N GLY A 71 3.17 -13.99 -9.97
CA GLY A 71 2.19 -14.98 -10.43
C GLY A 71 1.12 -15.34 -9.40
N GLN A 72 1.29 -14.94 -8.13
CA GLN A 72 0.25 -15.05 -7.10
C GLN A 72 -0.79 -13.93 -7.27
N LYS A 73 -1.95 -14.26 -7.83
CA LYS A 73 -2.98 -13.28 -8.24
C LYS A 73 -3.63 -12.55 -7.05
N ASP A 74 -3.87 -13.28 -5.97
CA ASP A 74 -4.38 -12.76 -4.70
C ASP A 74 -3.46 -11.68 -4.13
N LEU A 75 -2.17 -12.00 -4.00
CA LEU A 75 -1.17 -11.06 -3.53
C LEU A 75 -0.99 -9.89 -4.49
N ASP A 76 -0.96 -10.15 -5.81
CA ASP A 76 -0.81 -9.11 -6.81
C ASP A 76 -1.95 -8.07 -6.71
N LEU A 77 -3.17 -8.54 -6.45
CA LEU A 77 -4.34 -7.68 -6.25
C LEU A 77 -4.21 -6.86 -4.96
N LEU A 78 -3.83 -7.48 -3.84
CA LEU A 78 -3.60 -6.77 -2.56
C LEU A 78 -2.50 -5.71 -2.68
N VAL A 79 -1.35 -6.08 -3.24
CA VAL A 79 -0.24 -5.15 -3.44
C VAL A 79 -0.66 -4.03 -4.38
N SER A 80 -1.34 -4.34 -5.49
CA SER A 80 -1.81 -3.33 -6.43
C SER A 80 -2.85 -2.39 -5.83
N MET A 81 -3.66 -2.86 -4.88
CA MET A 81 -4.58 -2.03 -4.11
C MET A 81 -3.83 -1.10 -3.17
N LYS A 82 -2.85 -1.61 -2.41
CA LYS A 82 -2.05 -0.78 -1.50
C LYS A 82 -1.19 0.23 -2.23
N LEU A 83 -0.66 -0.11 -3.40
CA LEU A 83 0.05 0.84 -4.26
C LEU A 83 -0.84 2.00 -4.72
N ASP A 84 -2.12 1.76 -5.01
CA ASP A 84 -3.04 2.86 -5.31
C ASP A 84 -3.27 3.74 -4.09
N LEU A 85 -3.46 3.17 -2.88
CA LEU A 85 -3.59 3.96 -1.65
C LEU A 85 -2.33 4.78 -1.36
N VAL A 86 -1.15 4.24 -1.64
CA VAL A 86 0.12 4.98 -1.53
C VAL A 86 0.14 6.15 -2.51
N GLU A 87 -0.24 5.96 -3.77
CA GLU A 87 -0.26 7.03 -4.77
C GLU A 87 -1.33 8.09 -4.48
N MET A 88 -2.47 7.68 -3.91
CA MET A 88 -3.49 8.59 -3.38
C MET A 88 -2.88 9.48 -2.29
N GLU A 89 -2.27 8.89 -1.26
CA GLU A 89 -1.70 9.64 -0.13
C GLU A 89 -0.54 10.55 -0.58
N GLN A 90 0.33 10.08 -1.47
CA GLN A 90 1.39 10.90 -2.06
C GLN A 90 0.80 12.13 -2.77
N SER A 91 -0.28 11.95 -3.54
CA SER A 91 -0.95 13.05 -4.23
C SER A 91 -1.54 14.05 -3.23
N LEU A 92 -2.15 13.59 -2.13
CA LEU A 92 -2.70 14.47 -1.09
C LEU A 92 -1.61 15.26 -0.34
N LEU A 93 -0.47 14.63 -0.06
CA LEU A 93 0.69 15.32 0.51
C LEU A 93 1.23 16.39 -0.44
N GLU A 94 1.26 16.12 -1.74
CA GLU A 94 1.63 17.12 -2.76
C GLU A 94 0.58 18.23 -2.90
N VAL A 95 -0.71 17.92 -2.81
CA VAL A 95 -1.79 18.92 -2.74
C VAL A 95 -1.54 19.87 -1.58
N GLN A 96 -1.26 19.34 -0.39
CA GLN A 96 -0.98 20.15 0.79
C GLN A 96 0.21 21.09 0.56
N GLN A 97 1.29 20.57 -0.04
CA GLN A 97 2.49 21.36 -0.33
C GLN A 97 2.22 22.46 -1.36
N GLU A 98 1.57 22.15 -2.48
CA GLU A 98 1.27 23.14 -3.52
C GLU A 98 0.24 24.17 -3.05
N PHE A 99 -0.78 23.74 -2.32
CA PHE A 99 -1.79 24.64 -1.75
C PHE A 99 -1.17 25.66 -0.78
N SER A 100 -0.15 25.27 0.00
CA SER A 100 0.57 26.19 0.89
C SER A 100 1.36 27.28 0.15
N ARG A 101 1.62 27.09 -1.16
CA ARG A 101 2.39 27.99 -2.03
C ARG A 101 1.52 28.83 -2.95
N VAL A 102 0.19 28.69 -2.90
CA VAL A 102 -0.73 29.49 -3.69
C VAL A 102 -0.76 30.93 -3.17
N ASP A 103 -0.46 31.89 -4.05
CA ASP A 103 -0.78 33.30 -3.78
C ASP A 103 -2.30 33.46 -3.90
N ARG A 104 -2.97 33.70 -2.77
CA ARG A 104 -4.43 33.85 -2.72
C ARG A 104 -4.92 35.21 -3.22
N LEU A 105 -4.04 36.20 -3.32
CA LEU A 105 -4.38 37.54 -3.82
C LEU A 105 -4.24 37.60 -5.33
N ASN A 106 -3.24 36.89 -5.88
CA ASN A 106 -3.00 36.77 -7.32
C ASN A 106 -2.74 35.30 -7.71
N PRO A 107 -3.78 34.46 -7.72
CA PRO A 107 -3.63 33.04 -8.03
C PRO A 107 -3.19 32.82 -9.48
N ASP A 108 -2.20 31.95 -9.67
CA ASP A 108 -1.76 31.53 -11.01
C ASP A 108 -2.69 30.44 -11.56
N CYS A 109 -3.66 30.90 -12.35
CA CYS A 109 -4.68 30.09 -13.01
C CYS A 109 -4.29 29.62 -14.42
N SER A 110 -3.02 29.80 -14.82
CA SER A 110 -2.54 29.28 -16.10
C SER A 110 -2.61 27.74 -16.13
N SER A 111 -2.60 27.15 -17.33
CA SER A 111 -2.66 25.69 -17.51
C SER A 111 -1.46 24.95 -16.90
N GLU A 112 -0.33 25.64 -16.71
CA GLU A 112 0.87 25.12 -16.05
C GLU A 112 1.04 25.68 -14.63
N GLY A 113 0.08 26.50 -14.19
CA GLY A 113 0.09 27.18 -12.91
C GLY A 113 -0.19 26.24 -11.74
N ARG A 114 0.07 26.72 -10.53
CA ARG A 114 -0.10 25.92 -9.30
C ARG A 114 -1.52 25.42 -9.12
N ILE A 115 -2.52 26.23 -9.47
CA ILE A 115 -3.94 25.85 -9.35
C ILE A 115 -4.26 24.65 -10.26
N ALA A 116 -3.76 24.66 -11.50
CA ALA A 116 -3.90 23.52 -12.42
C ALA A 116 -3.22 22.27 -11.86
N LYS A 117 -1.97 22.40 -11.36
CA LYS A 117 -1.25 21.28 -10.73
C LYS A 117 -2.01 20.68 -9.54
N ILE A 118 -2.58 21.51 -8.66
CA ILE A 118 -3.34 21.00 -7.51
C ILE A 118 -4.60 20.25 -7.99
N ARG A 119 -5.28 20.76 -9.02
CA ARG A 119 -6.44 20.07 -9.61
C ARG A 119 -6.06 18.68 -10.13
N ASP A 120 -4.96 18.56 -10.86
CA ASP A 120 -4.48 17.29 -11.40
C ASP A 120 -4.11 16.30 -10.27
N LEU A 121 -3.47 16.79 -9.21
CA LEU A 121 -3.15 15.98 -8.03
C LEU A 121 -4.41 15.50 -7.30
N ILE A 122 -5.45 16.35 -7.19
CA ILE A 122 -6.75 15.98 -6.62
C ILE A 122 -7.43 14.89 -7.46
N GLU A 123 -7.50 15.08 -8.78
CA GLU A 123 -8.10 14.08 -9.68
C GLU A 123 -7.34 12.75 -9.63
N ASN A 124 -6.00 12.79 -9.56
CA ASN A 124 -5.21 11.59 -9.37
C ASN A 124 -5.51 10.92 -8.02
N ALA A 125 -5.59 11.68 -6.93
CA ALA A 125 -5.95 11.13 -5.62
C ALA A 125 -7.32 10.44 -5.64
N LYS A 126 -8.34 11.08 -6.23
CA LYS A 126 -9.69 10.51 -6.39
C LYS A 126 -9.67 9.24 -7.25
N ALA A 127 -8.96 9.26 -8.37
CA ALA A 127 -8.86 8.11 -9.26
C ALA A 127 -8.21 6.91 -8.54
N LYS A 128 -7.13 7.14 -7.78
CA LYS A 128 -6.43 6.10 -7.03
C LYS A 128 -7.25 5.58 -5.85
N ALA A 129 -7.94 6.45 -5.14
CA ALA A 129 -8.92 6.09 -4.11
C ALA A 129 -9.98 5.11 -4.67
N GLY A 130 -10.60 5.46 -5.80
CA GLY A 130 -11.60 4.62 -6.46
C GLY A 130 -11.04 3.27 -6.94
N LEU A 131 -9.83 3.24 -7.49
CA LEU A 131 -9.18 2.00 -7.90
C LEU A 131 -8.86 1.09 -6.70
N ALA A 132 -8.40 1.66 -5.58
CA ALA A 132 -8.17 0.91 -4.36
C ALA A 132 -9.46 0.29 -3.83
N LEU A 133 -10.57 1.05 -3.79
CA LEU A 133 -11.87 0.53 -3.37
C LEU A 133 -12.34 -0.62 -4.28
N ASN A 134 -12.23 -0.45 -5.60
CA ASN A 134 -12.60 -1.48 -6.56
C ASN A 134 -11.77 -2.77 -6.38
N LYS A 135 -10.45 -2.63 -6.20
CA LYS A 135 -9.56 -3.77 -5.98
C LYS A 135 -9.83 -4.47 -4.65
N ARG A 136 -10.18 -3.72 -3.59
CA ARG A 136 -10.64 -4.30 -2.32
C ARG A 136 -11.90 -5.13 -2.52
N THR A 137 -12.91 -4.58 -3.20
CA THR A 137 -14.17 -5.27 -3.48
C THR A 137 -13.94 -6.56 -4.27
N LEU A 138 -13.08 -6.50 -5.29
CA LEU A 138 -12.66 -7.69 -6.04
C LEU A 138 -11.96 -8.71 -5.15
N PHE A 139 -11.05 -8.27 -4.28
CA PHE A 139 -10.33 -9.17 -3.38
C PHE A 139 -11.29 -9.86 -2.38
N LEU A 140 -12.23 -9.12 -1.80
CA LEU A 140 -13.25 -9.68 -0.89
C LEU A 140 -14.15 -10.70 -1.60
N SER A 141 -14.50 -10.45 -2.85
CA SER A 141 -15.31 -11.35 -3.69
C SER A 141 -14.54 -12.64 -4.03
N ASP A 142 -13.33 -12.50 -4.57
CA ASP A 142 -12.61 -13.61 -5.19
C ASP A 142 -11.79 -14.41 -4.16
N TYR A 143 -11.42 -13.80 -3.03
CA TYR A 143 -10.49 -14.33 -2.04
C TYR A 143 -10.99 -14.18 -0.59
N GLY A 144 -12.30 -14.20 -0.35
CA GLY A 144 -12.90 -13.93 0.97
C GLY A 144 -12.34 -14.75 2.15
N GLN A 145 -11.88 -15.99 1.93
CA GLN A 145 -11.23 -16.78 2.99
C GLN A 145 -9.87 -16.20 3.43
N GLN A 146 -9.10 -15.63 2.51
CA GLN A 146 -7.83 -14.98 2.79
C GLN A 146 -8.06 -13.59 3.41
N ALA A 147 -9.11 -12.88 2.99
CA ALA A 147 -9.49 -11.59 3.56
C ALA A 147 -9.73 -11.65 5.08
N ASN A 148 -10.26 -12.77 5.59
CA ASN A 148 -10.43 -13.01 7.03
C ASN A 148 -9.14 -12.99 7.85
N GLN A 149 -7.98 -13.07 7.20
CA GLN A 149 -6.67 -13.03 7.84
C GLN A 149 -6.06 -11.61 7.85
N LEU A 150 -6.71 -10.66 7.16
CA LEU A 150 -6.20 -9.31 6.92
C LEU A 150 -7.15 -8.26 7.48
N GLU A 151 -6.86 -7.75 8.68
CA GLU A 151 -7.67 -6.73 9.35
C GLU A 151 -7.82 -5.45 8.52
N SER A 152 -6.75 -5.02 7.85
CA SER A 152 -6.75 -3.81 7.00
C SER A 152 -7.70 -3.92 5.80
N ILE A 153 -8.05 -5.13 5.37
CA ILE A 153 -8.97 -5.41 4.26
C ILE A 153 -10.39 -5.57 4.78
N ASN A 154 -10.57 -6.27 5.89
CA ASN A 154 -11.88 -6.54 6.49
C ASN A 154 -12.43 -5.40 7.36
N TRP A 155 -11.65 -4.36 7.60
CA TRP A 155 -12.09 -3.22 8.38
C TRP A 155 -13.30 -2.54 7.74
N GLN A 156 -14.36 -2.37 8.53
CA GLN A 156 -15.63 -1.79 8.08
C GLN A 156 -15.47 -0.34 7.64
N GLY A 157 -14.58 0.43 8.29
CA GLY A 157 -14.35 1.83 7.96
C GLY A 157 -13.48 2.07 6.72
N PHE A 158 -13.05 1.04 5.99
CA PHE A 158 -12.18 1.21 4.82
C PHE A 158 -12.90 2.05 3.75
N GLU A 159 -14.14 1.68 3.44
CA GLU A 159 -14.93 2.38 2.45
C GLU A 159 -15.22 3.81 2.89
N ASP A 160 -15.59 4.01 4.15
CA ASP A 160 -15.82 5.35 4.72
C ASP A 160 -14.56 6.22 4.66
N THR A 161 -13.38 5.64 4.89
CA THR A 161 -12.10 6.36 4.82
C THR A 161 -11.79 6.79 3.39
N VAL A 162 -11.91 5.87 2.43
CA VAL A 162 -11.67 6.17 1.02
C VAL A 162 -12.70 7.18 0.48
N ASN A 163 -13.97 7.03 0.86
CA ASN A 163 -15.03 7.99 0.54
C ASN A 163 -14.78 9.35 1.18
N GLY A 164 -14.33 9.39 2.43
CA GLY A 164 -13.94 10.61 3.12
C GLY A 164 -12.82 11.36 2.39
N VAL A 165 -11.82 10.64 1.86
CA VAL A 165 -10.79 11.23 1.00
C VAL A 165 -11.39 11.82 -0.27
N MET A 166 -12.28 11.10 -0.97
CA MET A 166 -12.90 11.60 -2.20
C MET A 166 -13.72 12.87 -1.95
N LEU A 167 -14.53 12.90 -0.88
CA LEU A 167 -15.32 14.06 -0.49
C LEU A 167 -14.44 15.25 -0.05
N GLY A 168 -13.39 14.98 0.71
CA GLY A 168 -12.40 15.98 1.10
C GLY A 168 -11.70 16.60 -0.11
N ALA A 169 -11.28 15.75 -1.06
CA ALA A 169 -10.64 16.17 -2.29
C ALA A 169 -11.58 17.03 -3.17
N GLU A 170 -12.87 16.67 -3.28
CA GLU A 170 -13.89 17.50 -3.95
C GLU A 170 -14.10 18.85 -3.27
N SER A 171 -14.09 18.87 -1.94
CA SER A 171 -14.21 20.11 -1.17
C SER A 171 -13.03 21.05 -1.45
N ILE A 172 -11.81 20.51 -1.47
CA ILE A 172 -10.59 21.26 -1.81
C ILE A 172 -10.68 21.76 -3.26
N GLN A 173 -11.10 20.91 -4.21
CA GLN A 173 -11.25 21.29 -5.61
C GLN A 173 -12.24 22.44 -5.79
N THR A 174 -13.35 22.42 -5.06
CA THR A 174 -14.34 23.50 -5.06
C THR A 174 -13.75 24.81 -4.56
N ILE A 175 -13.00 24.77 -3.45
CA ILE A 175 -12.29 25.95 -2.92
C ILE A 175 -11.30 26.48 -3.96
N ILE A 176 -10.53 25.60 -4.58
CA ILE A 176 -9.50 25.98 -5.56
C ILE A 176 -10.12 26.61 -6.80
N ASN A 177 -11.22 26.06 -7.31
CA ASN A 177 -11.93 26.61 -8.45
C ASN A 177 -12.54 27.98 -8.14
N SER A 178 -12.79 28.33 -6.87
CA SER A 178 -13.27 29.67 -6.51
C SER A 178 -12.22 30.78 -6.68
N TYR A 179 -10.95 30.42 -6.88
CA TYR A 179 -9.86 31.37 -7.08
C TYR A 179 -9.63 31.78 -8.57
N CYS A 180 -10.28 31.18 -9.58
CA CYS A 180 -9.90 31.34 -11.00
C CYS A 180 -11.00 31.77 -12.00
#